data_AF-A0A9E3P3C8-F1
#
_entry.id   AF-A0A9E3P3C8-F1
#
_cell.length_a   1.000
_cell.length_b   1.000
_cell.length_c   1.000
_cell.angle_alpha   90.00
_cell.angle_beta   90.00
_cell.angle_gamma   90.00
#
_symmetry.space_group_name_H-M   'P 1'
#
loop_
_entity.id
_entity.type
_entity.pdbx_description
1 polymer ?
#
loop_
_entity_poly.entity_id
_entity_poly.type
_entity_poly.pdbx_seq_one_letter_code
_entity_poly.pdbx_strand_id
1 'polypeptide(L)'
;MAEHTEDEQRTPGKAPPRRMCAGCGKRDLADGLVRVVLGPDGALAIDLADSKFGRGAHVHPAVDCVTKALRAGFAKAFKAKVEGSIEALSDQIVEAADRRIEGLLAGARRGRLVVAGADSVRDALNDGSAELVLVASDAAAATKFSEIQEAIGQGKAVAWSNKQHLGSLFGRDEVAVCAVLHEGVAKAIGSARRMALPFAGSRSEAWWSSEVR
;
A
#
# COMPACT_ATOMS: atom_id res chain seq x y z
N MET A 1 -42.78 0.98 -5.68
CA MET A 1 -41.93 2.05 -5.13
C MET A 1 -40.52 1.68 -5.47
N ALA A 2 -39.91 2.49 -6.34
CA ALA A 2 -38.66 2.33 -7.07
C ALA A 2 -37.50 1.87 -6.15
N GLU A 3 -36.87 0.73 -6.42
CA GLU A 3 -35.79 0.46 -7.40
C GLU A 3 -34.42 0.44 -6.70
N HIS A 4 -33.94 -0.81 -6.57
CA HIS A 4 -32.57 -1.27 -6.53
C HIS A 4 -31.48 -0.20 -6.78
N THR A 5 -30.66 0.08 -5.76
CA THR A 5 -29.34 0.67 -5.99
C THR A 5 -28.38 -0.45 -6.36
N GLU A 6 -28.08 -0.51 -7.66
CA GLU A 6 -27.13 -1.40 -8.29
C GLU A 6 -25.74 -1.27 -7.65
N ASP A 7 -25.27 -2.40 -7.15
CA ASP A 7 -23.88 -2.68 -6.82
C ASP A 7 -23.04 -2.45 -8.10
N GLU A 8 -22.22 -1.40 -8.13
CA GLU A 8 -21.41 -1.01 -9.29
C GLU A 8 -20.29 -2.05 -9.46
N GLN A 9 -20.66 -3.16 -10.10
CA GLN A 9 -19.81 -4.28 -10.44
C GLN A 9 -18.61 -3.78 -11.25
N ARG A 10 -17.42 -3.91 -10.66
CA ARG A 10 -16.12 -3.74 -11.32
C ARG A 10 -16.06 -4.66 -12.55
N THR A 11 -16.29 -4.11 -13.75
CA THR A 11 -16.18 -4.87 -15.00
C THR A 11 -14.71 -5.24 -15.26
N PRO A 12 -14.37 -6.53 -15.46
CA PRO A 12 -13.01 -6.93 -15.80
C PRO A 12 -12.63 -6.36 -17.18
N GLY A 13 -11.53 -5.60 -17.26
CA GLY A 13 -10.96 -5.13 -18.54
C GLY A 13 -10.96 -3.61 -18.79
N LYS A 14 -11.54 -2.79 -17.90
CA LYS A 14 -11.43 -1.32 -18.00
C LYS A 14 -10.15 -0.84 -17.30
N ALA A 15 -9.34 -0.03 -17.99
CA ALA A 15 -8.15 0.58 -17.40
C ALA A 15 -8.51 1.29 -16.08
N PRO A 16 -7.63 1.27 -15.05
CA PRO A 16 -7.91 1.92 -13.79
C PRO A 16 -8.31 3.38 -14.01
N PRO A 17 -9.31 3.88 -13.29
CA PRO A 17 -9.76 5.24 -13.51
C PRO A 17 -8.64 6.23 -13.21
N ARG A 18 -8.48 7.24 -14.05
CA ARG A 18 -7.57 8.34 -13.76
C ARG A 18 -8.21 9.35 -12.81
N ARG A 19 -7.43 9.87 -11.86
CA ARG A 19 -7.85 10.87 -10.87
C ARG A 19 -6.90 12.05 -10.88
N MET A 20 -7.41 13.22 -10.52
CA MET A 20 -6.63 14.45 -10.43
C MET A 20 -6.07 14.60 -9.01
N CYS A 21 -4.77 14.87 -8.92
CA CYS A 21 -4.13 15.20 -7.65
C CYS A 21 -4.59 16.58 -7.15
N ALA A 22 -5.09 16.63 -5.91
CA ALA A 22 -5.52 17.84 -5.24
C ALA A 22 -4.37 18.81 -4.92
N GLY A 23 -3.12 18.32 -4.91
CA GLY A 23 -1.93 19.13 -4.70
C GLY A 23 -1.42 19.83 -5.97
N CYS A 24 -1.06 19.05 -6.99
CA CYS A 24 -0.42 19.58 -8.20
C CYS A 24 -1.34 19.71 -9.42
N GLY A 25 -2.58 19.20 -9.37
CA GLY A 25 -3.54 19.26 -10.46
C GLY A 25 -3.28 18.29 -11.64
N LYS A 26 -2.18 17.54 -11.63
CA LYS A 26 -1.91 16.50 -12.65
C LYS A 26 -2.82 15.29 -12.46
N ARG A 27 -3.06 14.54 -13.54
CA ARG A 27 -3.85 13.30 -13.53
C ARG A 27 -2.95 12.08 -13.57
N ASP A 28 -3.28 11.08 -12.75
CA ASP A 28 -2.62 9.77 -12.75
C ASP A 28 -3.63 8.65 -12.52
N LEU A 29 -3.21 7.38 -12.62
CA LEU A 29 -4.03 6.22 -12.28
C LEU A 29 -4.39 6.24 -10.78
N ALA A 30 -5.62 5.86 -10.45
CA ALA A 30 -6.11 5.90 -9.06
C ALA A 30 -5.29 5.04 -8.10
N ASP A 31 -4.74 3.91 -8.57
CA ASP A 31 -3.89 2.99 -7.80
C ASP A 31 -2.47 3.52 -7.54
N GLY A 32 -2.11 4.68 -8.11
CA GLY A 32 -0.90 5.44 -7.78
C GLY A 32 -1.15 6.65 -6.87
N LEU A 33 -2.39 6.86 -6.42
CA LEU A 33 -2.79 8.04 -5.65
C LEU A 33 -3.35 7.67 -4.27
N VAL A 34 -2.99 8.47 -3.26
CA VAL A 34 -3.60 8.40 -1.94
C VAL A 34 -4.98 9.04 -2.00
N ARG A 35 -6.02 8.26 -1.73
CA ARG A 35 -7.38 8.78 -1.53
C ARG A 35 -7.53 9.23 -0.08
N VAL A 36 -7.98 10.47 0.07
CA VAL A 36 -8.28 11.14 1.33
C VAL A 36 -9.77 11.42 1.36
N VAL A 37 -10.43 11.11 2.46
CA VAL A 37 -11.84 11.43 2.71
C VAL A 37 -11.96 12.40 3.87
N LEU A 38 -13.04 13.17 3.88
CA LEU A 38 -13.43 13.97 5.03
C LEU A 38 -14.44 13.18 5.85
N GLY A 39 -14.12 12.93 7.12
CA GLY A 39 -15.01 12.31 8.09
C GLY A 39 -16.19 13.23 8.46
N PRO A 40 -17.22 12.67 9.11
CA PRO A 40 -18.39 13.44 9.56
C PRO A 40 -18.04 14.48 10.63
N ASP A 41 -16.94 14.28 11.35
CA ASP A 41 -16.33 15.18 12.32
C ASP A 41 -15.45 16.28 11.69
N GLY A 42 -15.31 16.27 10.36
CA GLY A 42 -14.43 17.19 9.64
C GLY A 42 -12.96 16.78 9.65
N ALA A 43 -12.61 15.61 10.20
CA ALA A 43 -11.24 15.11 10.18
C ALA A 43 -10.89 14.50 8.82
N LEU A 44 -9.63 14.67 8.39
CA LEU A 44 -9.12 13.92 7.24
C LEU A 44 -8.87 12.47 7.63
N ALA A 45 -9.19 11.55 6.72
CA ALA A 45 -8.84 10.14 6.87
C ALA A 45 -8.34 9.56 5.56
N ILE A 46 -7.36 8.65 5.65
CA ILE A 46 -6.80 7.96 4.48
C ILE A 46 -7.62 6.71 4.15
N ASP A 47 -7.85 6.47 2.85
CA ASP A 47 -8.57 5.31 2.32
C ASP A 47 -7.87 4.68 1.12
N LEU A 48 -6.90 3.81 1.37
CA LEU A 48 -6.15 3.13 0.30
C LEU A 48 -6.91 1.94 -0.32
N ALA A 49 -8.07 1.58 0.23
CA ALA A 49 -8.89 0.47 -0.26
C ALA A 49 -10.09 0.93 -1.11
N ASP A 50 -10.31 2.24 -1.25
CA ASP A 50 -11.51 2.83 -1.86
C ASP A 50 -12.81 2.28 -1.24
N SER A 51 -12.77 2.12 0.09
CA SER A 51 -13.82 1.45 0.87
C SER A 51 -14.65 2.40 1.72
N LYS A 52 -14.16 3.63 1.94
CA LYS A 52 -14.85 4.63 2.78
C LYS A 52 -15.85 5.42 1.95
N PHE A 53 -17.09 5.47 2.44
CA PHE A 53 -18.16 6.29 1.87
C PHE A 53 -17.87 7.79 1.98
N GLY A 54 -18.45 8.57 1.07
CA GLY A 54 -18.33 10.02 1.04
C GLY A 54 -17.46 10.54 -0.10
N ARG A 55 -17.33 11.88 -0.16
CA ARG A 55 -16.52 12.55 -1.19
C ARG A 55 -15.05 12.35 -0.88
N GLY A 56 -14.34 11.65 -1.76
CA GLY A 56 -12.88 11.52 -1.71
C GLY A 56 -12.15 12.53 -2.60
N ALA A 57 -10.97 12.96 -2.15
CA ALA A 57 -9.97 13.67 -2.93
C ALA A 57 -8.75 12.77 -3.11
N HIS A 58 -8.03 12.90 -4.21
CA HIS A 58 -6.83 12.10 -4.47
C HIS A 58 -5.60 13.00 -4.43
N VAL A 59 -4.47 12.50 -3.92
CA VAL A 59 -3.20 13.22 -3.87
C VAL A 59 -2.06 12.26 -4.21
N HIS A 60 -1.04 12.73 -4.92
CA HIS A 60 0.16 11.91 -5.11
C HIS A 60 0.80 11.62 -3.75
N PRO A 61 1.41 10.44 -3.57
CA PRO A 61 2.23 10.15 -2.40
C PRO A 61 3.55 10.93 -2.49
N ALA A 62 3.49 12.24 -2.30
CA ALA A 62 4.63 13.13 -2.33
C ALA A 62 4.40 14.28 -1.35
N VAL A 63 5.41 14.59 -0.55
CA VAL A 63 5.34 15.64 0.48
C VAL A 63 4.86 16.96 -0.11
N ASP A 64 5.41 17.40 -1.25
CA ASP A 64 4.97 18.63 -1.93
C ASP A 64 3.49 18.60 -2.36
N CYS A 65 2.99 17.46 -2.86
CA CYS A 65 1.59 17.32 -3.23
C CYS A 65 0.68 17.36 -2.01
N VAL A 66 1.07 16.71 -0.92
CA VAL A 66 0.35 16.74 0.37
C VAL A 66 0.31 18.16 0.94
N THR A 67 1.46 18.86 0.97
CA THR A 67 1.55 20.26 1.42
C THR A 67 0.62 21.17 0.64
N LYS A 68 0.64 21.09 -0.70
CA LYS A 68 -0.25 21.89 -1.57
C LYS A 68 -1.73 21.53 -1.37
N ALA A 69 -2.02 20.24 -1.19
CA ALA A 69 -3.38 19.78 -0.95
C ALA A 69 -3.92 20.29 0.40
N LEU A 70 -3.12 20.24 1.47
CA LEU A 70 -3.49 20.80 2.79
C LEU A 70 -3.71 22.31 2.74
N ARG A 71 -2.87 23.05 1.98
CA ARG A 71 -2.99 24.50 1.87
C ARG A 71 -4.29 24.97 1.21
N ALA A 72 -4.78 24.27 0.20
CA ALA A 72 -5.98 24.69 -0.54
C ALA A 72 -6.73 23.57 -1.27
N GLY A 73 -6.03 22.54 -1.74
CA GLY A 73 -6.59 21.48 -2.58
C GLY A 73 -7.74 20.71 -1.93
N PHE A 74 -7.56 20.28 -0.68
CA PHE A 74 -8.57 19.51 0.06
C PHE A 74 -9.79 20.37 0.40
N ALA A 75 -9.58 21.62 0.83
CA ALA A 75 -10.69 22.53 1.10
C ALA A 75 -11.57 22.75 -0.13
N LYS A 76 -10.95 22.89 -1.31
CA LYS A 76 -11.66 22.99 -2.60
C LYS A 76 -12.39 21.70 -2.96
N ALA A 77 -11.75 20.54 -2.79
CA ALA A 77 -12.34 19.25 -3.14
C ALA A 77 -13.55 18.92 -2.25
N PHE A 78 -13.42 19.10 -0.94
CA PHE A 78 -14.47 18.78 0.02
C PHE A 78 -15.53 19.87 0.16
N LYS A 79 -15.24 21.11 -0.29
CA LYS A 79 -16.08 22.30 -0.07
C LYS A 79 -16.30 22.58 1.42
N ALA A 80 -15.24 22.38 2.21
CA ALA A 80 -15.26 22.54 3.66
C ALA A 80 -13.91 23.10 4.14
N LYS A 81 -13.87 23.66 5.35
CA LYS A 81 -12.60 23.95 6.02
C LYS A 81 -11.92 22.61 6.33
N VAL A 82 -10.62 22.54 6.03
CA VAL A 82 -9.80 21.36 6.29
C VAL A 82 -8.67 21.78 7.20
N GLU A 83 -8.48 21.04 8.29
CA GLU A 83 -7.38 21.22 9.22
C GLU A 83 -6.55 19.94 9.25
N GLY A 84 -5.25 20.09 9.44
CA GLY A 84 -4.29 18.99 9.45
C GLY A 84 -2.88 19.49 9.23
N SER A 85 -1.91 18.64 9.54
CA SER A 85 -0.49 18.90 9.30
C SER A 85 0.09 17.86 8.37
N ILE A 86 1.26 18.17 7.78
CA ILE A 86 1.96 17.24 6.91
C ILE A 86 2.38 16.01 7.70
N GLU A 87 2.85 16.20 8.93
CA GLU A 87 3.30 15.15 9.85
C GLU A 87 2.14 14.20 10.16
N ALA A 88 1.01 14.73 10.65
CA ALA A 88 -0.16 13.92 10.98
C ALA A 88 -0.70 13.16 9.77
N LEU A 89 -0.75 13.78 8.58
CA LEU A 89 -1.24 13.09 7.39
C LEU A 89 -0.24 12.05 6.87
N SER A 90 1.07 12.31 6.98
CA SER A 90 2.14 11.37 6.63
C SER A 90 2.05 10.11 7.49
N ASP A 91 1.89 10.27 8.81
CA ASP A 91 1.71 9.16 9.73
C ASP A 91 0.45 8.36 9.41
N GLN A 92 -0.68 9.04 9.16
CA GLN A 92 -1.92 8.38 8.77
C GLN A 92 -1.79 7.60 7.44
N ILE A 93 -1.00 8.07 6.48
CA ILE A 93 -0.74 7.36 5.22
C ILE A 93 0.04 6.08 5.49
N VAL A 94 1.11 6.15 6.28
CA VAL A 94 1.91 4.97 6.65
C VAL A 94 1.06 3.95 7.40
N GLU A 95 0.31 4.38 8.41
CA GLU A 95 -0.57 3.47 9.15
C GLU A 95 -1.68 2.87 8.29
N ALA A 96 -2.26 3.64 7.37
CA ALA A 96 -3.28 3.12 6.48
C ALA A 96 -2.72 2.09 5.49
N ALA A 97 -1.47 2.28 5.04
CA ALA A 97 -0.78 1.29 4.23
C ALA A 97 -0.45 0.03 5.03
N ASP A 98 0.07 0.16 6.25
CA ASP A 98 0.38 -0.98 7.11
C ASP A 98 -0.87 -1.81 7.40
N ARG A 99 -1.97 -1.17 7.86
CA ARG A 99 -3.27 -1.85 8.05
C ARG A 99 -3.78 -2.52 6.78
N ARG A 100 -3.57 -1.90 5.61
CA ARG A 100 -3.99 -2.47 4.33
C ARG A 100 -3.18 -3.71 3.96
N ILE A 101 -1.86 -3.66 4.14
CA ILE A 101 -0.95 -4.77 3.87
C ILE A 101 -1.23 -5.93 4.84
N GLU A 102 -1.41 -5.65 6.13
CA GLU A 102 -1.83 -6.66 7.13
C GLU A 102 -3.13 -7.36 6.73
N GLY A 103 -4.16 -6.60 6.37
CA GLY A 103 -5.44 -7.15 5.94
C GLY A 103 -5.33 -8.01 4.66
N LEU A 104 -4.48 -7.60 3.71
CA LEU A 104 -4.18 -8.38 2.50
C LEU A 104 -3.48 -9.69 2.82
N LEU A 105 -2.44 -9.66 3.64
CA LEU A 105 -1.69 -10.85 4.04
C LEU A 105 -2.56 -11.81 4.84
N ALA A 106 -3.34 -11.31 5.80
CA ALA A 106 -4.27 -12.12 6.57
C ALA A 106 -5.34 -12.79 5.70
N GLY A 107 -5.87 -12.07 4.71
CA GLY A 107 -6.79 -12.61 3.71
C GLY A 107 -6.14 -13.66 2.81
N ALA A 108 -4.97 -13.33 2.25
CA ALA A 108 -4.19 -14.22 1.37
C ALA A 108 -3.79 -15.52 2.08
N ARG A 109 -3.43 -15.47 3.36
CA ARG A 109 -3.07 -16.64 4.17
C ARG A 109 -4.21 -17.66 4.23
N ARG A 110 -5.45 -17.20 4.44
CA ARG A 110 -6.63 -18.07 4.45
C ARG A 110 -6.87 -18.74 3.09
N GLY A 111 -6.56 -18.03 2.01
CA GLY A 111 -6.66 -18.53 0.63
C GLY A 111 -5.45 -19.32 0.13
N ARG A 112 -4.41 -19.55 0.97
CA ARG A 112 -3.12 -20.13 0.56
C ARG A 112 -2.43 -19.39 -0.60
N LEU A 113 -2.64 -18.08 -0.68
CA LEU A 113 -2.07 -17.19 -1.71
C LEU A 113 -0.76 -16.52 -1.26
N VAL A 114 -0.18 -16.98 -0.15
CA VAL A 114 1.06 -16.47 0.43
C VAL A 114 1.78 -17.59 1.17
N VAL A 115 3.10 -17.64 1.05
CA VAL A 115 3.99 -18.56 1.76
C VAL A 115 4.98 -17.77 2.61
N ALA A 116 5.44 -18.35 3.73
CA ALA A 116 6.32 -17.66 4.68
C ALA A 116 7.48 -18.56 5.13
N GLY A 117 8.68 -17.96 5.22
CA GLY A 117 9.92 -18.66 5.54
C GLY A 117 10.86 -18.75 4.33
N ALA A 118 12.16 -18.80 4.61
CA ALA A 118 13.19 -18.71 3.57
C ALA A 118 13.07 -19.80 2.50
N ASP A 119 12.83 -21.05 2.91
CA ASP A 119 12.78 -22.17 1.97
C ASP A 119 11.56 -22.11 1.07
N SER A 120 10.36 -21.91 1.62
CA SER A 120 9.14 -21.78 0.81
C SER A 120 9.15 -20.55 -0.10
N VAL A 121 9.77 -19.45 0.32
CA VAL A 121 9.96 -18.27 -0.53
C VAL A 121 10.94 -18.56 -1.66
N ARG A 122 12.04 -19.29 -1.38
CA ARG A 122 13.00 -19.70 -2.39
C ARG A 122 12.37 -20.64 -3.42
N ASP A 123 11.58 -21.61 -2.98
CA ASP A 123 10.85 -22.52 -3.86
C ASP A 123 9.93 -21.73 -4.80
N ALA A 124 9.14 -20.79 -4.26
CA ALA A 124 8.24 -19.93 -5.04
C ALA A 124 8.96 -18.98 -6.00
N LEU A 125 10.18 -18.54 -5.67
CA LEU A 125 11.01 -17.73 -6.58
C LEU A 125 11.55 -18.59 -7.71
N ASN A 126 12.04 -19.80 -7.40
CA ASN A 126 12.63 -20.71 -8.37
C ASN A 126 11.61 -21.27 -9.37
N ASP A 127 10.39 -21.56 -8.92
CA ASP A 127 9.31 -22.03 -9.79
C ASP A 127 8.55 -20.89 -10.50
N GLY A 128 8.88 -19.63 -10.19
CA GLY A 128 8.30 -18.43 -10.79
C GLY A 128 6.91 -18.06 -10.28
N SER A 129 6.40 -18.72 -9.24
CA SER A 129 5.08 -18.44 -8.66
C SER A 129 5.06 -17.23 -7.71
N ALA A 130 6.21 -16.71 -7.30
CA ALA A 130 6.31 -15.51 -6.47
C ALA A 130 6.03 -14.22 -7.28
N GLU A 131 4.88 -13.60 -7.02
CA GLU A 131 4.45 -12.33 -7.62
C GLU A 131 5.03 -11.11 -6.89
N LEU A 132 5.19 -11.21 -5.56
CA LEU A 132 5.83 -10.19 -4.74
C LEU A 132 6.42 -10.82 -3.47
N VAL A 133 7.65 -10.48 -3.13
CA VAL A 133 8.30 -10.85 -1.87
C VAL A 133 8.23 -9.68 -0.88
N LEU A 134 7.79 -9.94 0.34
CA LEU A 134 7.96 -9.02 1.46
C LEU A 134 9.13 -9.51 2.32
N VAL A 135 10.05 -8.60 2.61
CA VAL A 135 11.19 -8.83 3.49
C VAL A 135 11.02 -7.96 4.73
N ALA A 136 11.18 -8.53 5.91
CA ALA A 136 11.20 -7.75 7.14
C ALA A 136 12.37 -6.75 7.12
N SER A 137 12.14 -5.52 7.57
CA SER A 137 13.10 -4.42 7.55
C SER A 137 14.33 -4.71 8.41
N ASP A 138 14.20 -5.51 9.47
CA ASP A 138 15.29 -5.96 10.35
C ASP A 138 15.93 -7.29 9.90
N ALA A 139 15.63 -7.77 8.68
CA ALA A 139 16.15 -9.03 8.14
C ALA A 139 17.21 -8.84 7.04
N ALA A 140 18.25 -8.03 7.28
CA ALA A 140 19.36 -7.83 6.32
C ALA A 140 20.02 -9.12 5.84
N ALA A 141 20.05 -10.16 6.68
CA ALA A 141 20.61 -11.45 6.29
C ALA A 141 19.81 -12.11 5.15
N ALA A 142 18.49 -11.88 5.09
CA ALA A 142 17.63 -12.44 4.05
C ALA A 142 17.92 -11.88 2.65
N THR A 143 18.48 -10.67 2.54
CA THR A 143 18.89 -10.14 1.24
C THR A 143 20.24 -10.62 0.78
N LYS A 144 20.97 -11.42 1.55
CA LYS A 144 22.21 -12.03 1.06
C LYS A 144 21.95 -13.22 0.13
N PHE A 145 20.72 -13.72 0.08
CA PHE A 145 20.31 -14.77 -0.86
C PHE A 145 20.15 -14.19 -2.27
N SER A 146 20.72 -14.86 -3.27
CA SER A 146 20.72 -14.42 -4.67
C SER A 146 19.32 -14.24 -5.24
N GLU A 147 18.39 -15.11 -4.88
CA GLU A 147 17.01 -15.12 -5.36
C GLU A 147 16.25 -13.87 -4.87
N ILE A 148 16.54 -13.43 -3.64
CA ILE A 148 15.97 -12.20 -3.08
C ILE A 148 16.58 -10.96 -3.75
N GLN A 149 17.89 -10.96 -4.00
CA GLN A 149 18.56 -9.87 -4.73
C GLN A 149 18.02 -9.72 -6.16
N GLU A 150 17.80 -10.85 -6.83
CA GLU A 150 17.18 -10.86 -8.16
C GLU A 150 15.75 -10.30 -8.10
N ALA A 151 14.93 -10.73 -7.14
CA ALA A 151 13.59 -10.19 -6.94
C ALA A 151 13.61 -8.68 -6.66
N ILE A 152 14.57 -8.19 -5.86
CA ILE A 152 14.78 -6.74 -5.63
C ILE A 152 15.10 -6.03 -6.94
N GLY A 153 16.03 -6.56 -7.75
CA GLY A 153 16.44 -5.99 -9.04
C GLY A 153 15.31 -5.96 -10.06
N GLN A 154 14.39 -6.92 -10.01
CA GLN A 154 13.18 -6.97 -10.83
C GLN A 154 12.04 -6.08 -10.30
N GLY A 155 12.20 -5.47 -9.13
CA GLY A 155 11.13 -4.71 -8.46
C GLY A 155 10.03 -5.60 -7.87
N LYS A 156 10.26 -6.91 -7.73
CA LYS A 156 9.35 -7.90 -7.15
C LYS A 156 9.59 -8.14 -5.65
N ALA A 157 10.32 -7.28 -4.98
CA ALA A 157 10.52 -7.37 -3.53
C ALA A 157 10.36 -6.00 -2.86
N VAL A 158 9.71 -6.00 -1.70
CA VAL A 158 9.58 -4.84 -0.82
C VAL A 158 10.04 -5.16 0.58
N ALA A 159 10.66 -4.19 1.23
CA ALA A 159 10.81 -4.24 2.67
C ALA A 159 9.54 -3.74 3.35
N TRP A 160 9.05 -4.45 4.36
CA TRP A 160 7.86 -4.06 5.11
C TRP A 160 7.86 -4.65 6.53
N SER A 161 7.63 -3.77 7.52
CA SER A 161 7.58 -4.08 8.96
C SER A 161 8.77 -4.87 9.49
N ASN A 162 8.74 -5.30 10.76
CA ASN A 162 9.80 -6.12 11.36
C ASN A 162 9.43 -7.62 11.38
N LYS A 163 10.42 -8.47 11.67
CA LYS A 163 10.28 -9.94 11.69
C LYS A 163 9.18 -10.43 12.63
N GLN A 164 9.06 -9.79 13.80
CA GLN A 164 8.10 -10.18 14.84
C GLN A 164 6.67 -9.90 14.38
N HIS A 165 6.44 -8.69 13.86
CA HIS A 165 5.13 -8.30 13.35
C HIS A 165 4.76 -9.14 12.13
N LEU A 166 5.67 -9.33 11.17
CA LEU A 166 5.45 -10.21 10.03
C LEU A 166 5.17 -11.65 10.48
N GLY A 167 5.91 -12.16 11.46
CA GLY A 167 5.70 -13.49 12.06
C GLY A 167 4.31 -13.67 12.65
N SER A 168 3.82 -12.67 13.39
CA SER A 168 2.50 -12.72 14.03
C SER A 168 1.36 -12.92 13.01
N LEU A 169 1.49 -12.36 11.80
CA LEU A 169 0.53 -12.55 10.71
C LEU A 169 0.49 -13.99 10.19
N PHE A 170 1.50 -14.81 10.49
CA PHE A 170 1.57 -16.24 10.16
C PHE A 170 1.47 -17.15 11.39
N GLY A 171 1.21 -16.60 12.58
CA GLY A 171 1.17 -17.38 13.83
C GLY A 171 2.53 -17.93 14.24
N ARG A 172 3.60 -17.19 13.97
CA ARG A 172 4.99 -17.53 14.29
C ARG A 172 5.63 -16.40 15.08
N ASP A 173 6.67 -16.69 15.87
CA ASP A 173 7.37 -15.65 16.65
C ASP A 173 8.10 -14.66 15.73
N GLU A 174 8.77 -15.17 14.69
CA GLU A 174 9.47 -14.35 13.70
C GLU A 174 9.38 -14.94 12.29
N VAL A 175 9.22 -14.07 11.30
CA VAL A 175 9.33 -14.40 9.87
C VAL A 175 10.18 -13.32 9.19
N ALA A 176 11.27 -13.74 8.55
CA ALA A 176 12.15 -12.83 7.79
C ALA A 176 11.61 -12.45 6.41
N VAL A 177 10.94 -13.40 5.73
CA VAL A 177 10.44 -13.23 4.37
C VAL A 177 9.13 -13.97 4.17
N CYS A 178 8.25 -13.41 3.34
CA CYS A 178 7.10 -14.11 2.78
C CYS A 178 6.95 -13.76 1.29
N ALA A 179 6.33 -14.65 0.52
CA ALA A 179 6.07 -14.45 -0.90
C ALA A 179 4.56 -14.55 -1.14
N VAL A 180 4.02 -13.54 -1.82
CA VAL A 180 2.65 -13.47 -2.31
C VAL A 180 2.62 -14.16 -3.67
N LEU A 181 1.72 -15.13 -3.82
CA LEU A 181 1.62 -15.97 -5.01
C LEU A 181 0.53 -15.50 -5.99
N HIS A 182 -0.28 -14.52 -5.59
CA HIS A 182 -1.41 -14.04 -6.38
C HIS A 182 -1.18 -12.61 -6.86
N GLU A 183 -1.20 -12.41 -8.18
CA GLU A 183 -0.89 -11.15 -8.85
C GLU A 183 -1.72 -9.96 -8.30
N GLY A 184 -3.03 -10.14 -8.13
CA GLY A 184 -3.91 -9.09 -7.59
C GLY A 184 -3.59 -8.68 -6.14
N VAL A 185 -3.13 -9.61 -5.30
CA VAL A 185 -2.74 -9.31 -3.92
C VAL A 185 -1.38 -8.62 -3.93
N ALA A 186 -0.45 -9.10 -4.74
CA ALA A 186 0.86 -8.50 -4.95
C ALA A 186 0.75 -7.04 -5.41
N LYS A 187 -0.06 -6.77 -6.45
CA LYS A 187 -0.34 -5.41 -6.94
C LYS A 187 -0.94 -4.50 -5.86
N ALA A 188 -1.86 -5.02 -5.05
CA ALA A 188 -2.49 -4.26 -3.98
C ALA A 188 -1.50 -3.91 -2.85
N ILE A 189 -0.65 -4.87 -2.44
CA ILE A 189 0.41 -4.65 -1.44
C ILE A 189 1.46 -3.67 -1.98
N GLY A 190 1.93 -3.88 -3.21
CA GLY A 190 2.91 -3.00 -3.86
C GLY A 190 2.42 -1.56 -3.96
N SER A 191 1.16 -1.36 -4.35
CA SER A 191 0.55 -0.03 -4.42
C SER A 191 0.46 0.65 -3.05
N ALA A 192 -0.04 -0.06 -2.03
CA ALA A 192 -0.08 0.47 -0.66
C ALA A 192 1.32 0.83 -0.15
N ARG A 193 2.32 -0.02 -0.41
CA ARG A 193 3.71 0.24 0.01
C ARG A 193 4.31 1.46 -0.70
N ARG A 194 4.13 1.58 -2.02
CA ARG A 194 4.58 2.75 -2.79
C ARG A 194 3.96 4.04 -2.29
N MET A 195 2.69 4.03 -1.91
CA MET A 195 2.02 5.21 -1.38
C MET A 195 2.58 5.67 -0.03
N ALA A 196 3.05 4.75 0.81
CA ALA A 196 3.60 5.07 2.12
C ALA A 196 5.11 5.35 2.12
N LEU A 197 5.85 4.83 1.15
CA LEU A 197 7.32 4.92 1.12
C LEU A 197 7.86 6.36 1.30
N PRO A 198 7.30 7.39 0.67
CA PRO A 198 7.79 8.77 0.82
C PRO A 198 7.57 9.39 2.21
N PHE A 199 6.76 8.74 3.04
CA PHE A 199 6.34 9.23 4.36
C PHE A 199 6.88 8.40 5.52
N ALA A 200 7.51 7.27 5.23
CA ALA A 200 7.92 6.30 6.24
C ALA A 200 9.13 6.76 7.09
N GLY A 201 9.79 7.88 6.79
CA GLY A 201 10.89 8.43 7.61
C GLY A 201 12.03 7.41 7.84
N SER A 202 12.55 7.31 9.07
CA SER A 202 13.47 6.22 9.48
C SER A 202 12.76 4.88 9.73
N ARG A 203 11.42 4.82 9.72
CA ARG A 203 10.66 3.54 9.78
C ARG A 203 10.76 2.75 8.46
N SER A 204 11.32 3.35 7.41
CA SER A 204 11.76 2.68 6.19
C SER A 204 13.25 2.36 6.18
N GLU A 205 13.88 2.03 7.32
CA GLU A 205 15.22 1.42 7.40
C GLU A 205 15.29 0.01 6.77
N ALA A 206 14.57 -0.19 5.68
CA ALA A 206 15.02 -1.05 4.63
C ALA A 206 16.32 -0.46 4.06
N TRP A 207 17.42 -1.16 4.32
CA TRP A 207 18.75 -1.04 3.70
C TRP A 207 18.72 -0.96 2.16
N TRP A 208 17.58 -1.22 1.52
CA TRP A 208 17.30 -0.95 0.11
C TRP A 208 15.90 -0.32 -0.06
N SER A 209 15.83 0.73 -0.89
CA SER A 209 14.58 1.32 -1.39
C SER A 209 14.60 1.15 -2.90
N SER A 210 14.06 0.05 -3.43
CA SER A 210 13.71 -0.01 -4.85
C SER A 210 12.21 0.24 -5.00
N GLU A 211 11.85 1.12 -5.93
CA GLU A 211 10.47 1.30 -6.37
C GLU A 211 9.97 -0.03 -6.94
N VAL A 212 8.90 -0.58 -6.39
CA VAL A 212 8.17 -1.69 -7.00
C VAL A 212 7.66 -1.20 -8.35
N ARG A 213 8.07 -1.82 -9.44
CA ARG A 213 7.57 -1.47 -10.77
C ARG A 213 6.18 -2.04 -10.98
#